data_AF-A0A0E9MC01-F1
#
_entry.id   AF-A0A0E9MC01-F1
#
_cell.length_a   1.000
_cell.length_b   1.000
_cell.length_c   1.000
_cell.angle_alpha   90.00
_cell.angle_beta   90.00
_cell.angle_gamma   90.00
#
_symmetry.space_group_name_H-M   'P 1'
#
loop_
_entity.id
_entity.type
_entity.pdbx_description
1 polymer ?
#
loop_
_entity_poly.entity_id
_entity_poly.type
_entity_poly.pdbx_seq_one_letter_code
_entity_poly.pdbx_strand_id
1 'polypeptide(L)' 'MGRLPDDRESVYRGLFDRVADSDELALLRCALQTGAPLGNERFKEEIEAALDFKVGFARRGRPLKKNS' A
#
# COMPACT_ATOMS: atom_id res chain seq x y z
N MET A 1 -2.34 -5.50 23.23
CA MET A 1 -3.06 -4.20 23.17
C MET A 1 -3.43 -3.79 24.59
N GLY A 2 -3.11 -2.57 24.99
CA GLY A 2 -3.15 -2.08 26.38
C GLY A 2 -4.47 -2.34 27.10
N ARG A 3 -4.37 -2.82 28.34
CA ARG A 3 -5.54 -3.21 29.15
C ARG A 3 -6.28 -2.01 29.71
N LEU A 4 -5.59 -0.88 29.91
CA LEU A 4 -6.12 0.37 30.44
C LEU A 4 -6.21 1.46 29.35
N PRO A 5 -7.10 2.47 29.52
CA PRO A 5 -7.24 3.58 28.57
C PRO A 5 -5.92 4.31 28.26
N ASP A 6 -5.14 4.64 29.29
CA ASP A 6 -3.86 5.37 29.15
C ASP A 6 -2.80 4.56 28.39
N ASP A 7 -2.77 3.24 28.59
CA ASP A 7 -1.89 2.34 27.84
C ASP A 7 -2.25 2.31 26.35
N ARG A 8 -3.54 2.42 26.01
CA ARG A 8 -3.99 2.45 24.61
C ARG A 8 -3.63 3.78 23.97
N GLU A 9 -3.81 4.89 24.67
CA GLU A 9 -3.43 6.21 24.18
C GLU A 9 -1.94 6.25 23.85
N SER A 10 -1.09 5.82 24.78
CA SER A 10 0.36 5.77 24.60
C SER A 10 0.75 4.90 23.39
N VAL A 11 0.14 3.72 23.25
CA VAL A 11 0.36 2.84 22.10
C VAL A 11 -0.06 3.50 20.78
N TYR A 12 -1.24 4.15 20.72
CA TYR A 12 -1.70 4.80 19.50
C TYR A 12 -0.80 5.97 19.09
N ARG A 13 -0.34 6.77 20.05
CA ARG A 13 0.59 7.87 19.79
C ARG A 13 1.93 7.34 19.25
N GLY A 14 2.43 6.26 19.84
CA GLY A 14 3.67 5.60 19.39
C GLY A 14 3.62 5.04 17.96
N LEU A 15 2.42 4.78 17.40
CA LEU A 15 2.29 4.38 15.99
C LEU A 15 2.71 5.50 15.02
N PHE A 16 2.67 6.76 15.46
CA PHE A 16 3.03 7.93 14.66
C PHE A 16 4.45 8.42 14.89
N ASP A 17 5.17 7.89 15.88
CA ASP A 17 6.56 8.27 16.17
C ASP A 17 7.53 7.86 15.05
N ARG A 18 7.12 6.92 14.18
CA ARG A 18 7.87 6.57 12.97
C ARG A 18 7.31 7.31 11.77
N VAL A 19 8.15 8.12 11.14
CA VAL A 19 7.88 8.66 9.81
C VAL A 19 7.76 7.47 8.85
N ALA A 20 6.63 7.37 8.16
CA ALA A 20 6.42 6.36 7.13
C ALA A 20 7.53 6.48 6.08
N ASP A 21 8.05 5.34 5.61
CA ASP A 21 9.13 5.33 4.63
C ASP A 21 8.69 6.11 3.37
N SER A 22 9.59 6.93 2.85
CA SER A 22 9.33 7.73 1.66
C SER A 22 8.87 6.89 0.46
N ASP A 23 9.36 5.64 0.39
CA ASP A 23 8.98 4.67 -0.63
C ASP A 23 7.57 4.11 -0.41
N GLU A 24 7.19 3.80 0.84
CA GLU A 24 5.83 3.38 1.19
C GLU A 24 4.81 4.48 0.91
N LEU A 25 5.15 5.73 1.24
CA LEU A 25 4.31 6.89 0.92
C LEU A 25 4.16 7.10 -0.59
N ALA A 26 5.21 6.85 -1.36
CA ALA A 26 5.16 6.93 -2.83
C ALA A 26 4.26 5.83 -3.41
N LEU A 27 4.36 4.62 -2.88
CA LEU A 27 3.53 3.47 -3.23
C LEU A 27 2.04 3.75 -2.95
N LEU A 28 1.73 4.27 -1.75
CA LEU A 28 0.38 4.68 -1.36
C LEU A 28 -0.19 5.74 -2.29
N ARG A 29 0.59 6.79 -2.61
CA ARG A 29 0.17 7.83 -3.56
C ARG A 29 -0.13 7.24 -4.94
N CYS A 30 0.74 6.37 -5.44
CA CYS A 30 0.54 5.74 -6.74
C CYS A 30 -0.74 4.90 -6.76
N ALA A 31 -0.96 4.05 -5.74
CA ALA A 31 -2.17 3.24 -5.61
C ALA A 31 -3.44 4.08 -5.56
N LEU A 32 -3.46 5.16 -4.76
CA LEU A 32 -4.57 6.11 -4.69
C LEU A 32 -4.83 6.82 -6.02
N GLN A 33 -3.78 7.20 -6.74
CA GLN A 33 -3.90 7.91 -8.01
C GLN A 33 -4.41 7.01 -9.15
N THR A 34 -4.00 5.74 -9.18
CA THR A 34 -4.36 4.81 -10.26
C THR A 34 -5.60 3.99 -9.96
N GLY A 35 -6.04 3.96 -8.70
CA GLY A 35 -7.07 3.02 -8.23
C GLY A 35 -6.56 1.58 -8.15
N ALA A 36 -5.24 1.36 -8.24
CA ALA A 36 -4.67 0.03 -8.11
C ALA A 36 -4.73 -0.44 -6.65
N PRO A 37 -5.18 -1.68 -6.38
CA PRO A 37 -5.22 -2.23 -5.04
C PRO A 37 -3.81 -2.39 -4.49
N LEU A 38 -3.61 -1.90 -3.27
CA LEU A 38 -2.39 -2.10 -2.51
C LEU A 38 -2.56 -3.29 -1.57
N GLY A 39 -1.65 -4.24 -1.61
CA GLY A 39 -1.70 -5.44 -0.78
C GLY A 39 -0.67 -6.49 -1.20
N ASN A 40 -0.73 -7.64 -0.56
CA ASN A 40 0.08 -8.79 -0.95
C ASN A 40 -0.44 -9.43 -2.25
N GLU A 41 0.33 -10.36 -2.82
CA GLU A 41 -0.04 -11.01 -4.09
C GLU A 41 -1.38 -11.74 -3.99
N ARG A 42 -1.65 -12.46 -2.89
CA ARG A 42 -2.93 -13.14 -2.67
C ARG A 42 -4.12 -12.17 -2.75
N PHE A 43 -4.03 -11.03 -2.09
CA PHE A 43 -5.08 -10.01 -2.12
C PHE A 43 -5.29 -9.47 -3.54
N LYS A 44 -4.21 -9.22 -4.28
CA LYS A 44 -4.31 -8.78 -5.67
C LYS A 44 -4.98 -9.85 -6.54
N GLU A 45 -4.60 -11.11 -6.40
CA GLU A 45 -5.20 -12.23 -7.14
C GLU A 45 -6.71 -12.35 -6.87
N GLU A 46 -7.13 -12.19 -5.61
CA GLU A 46 -8.54 -12.19 -5.22
C GLU A 46 -9.32 -11.02 -5.88
N ILE A 47 -8.72 -9.83 -5.93
CA ILE A 47 -9.32 -8.67 -6.59
C ILE A 47 -9.39 -8.87 -8.11
N GLU A 48 -8.34 -9.40 -8.73
CA GLU A 48 -8.34 -9.70 -10.17
C GLU A 48 -9.39 -10.74 -10.54
N ALA A 49 -9.56 -11.78 -9.70
CA ALA A 49 -10.59 -12.80 -9.89
C ALA A 49 -12.00 -12.22 -9.72
N ALA A 50 -12.19 -11.29 -8.77
CA ALA A 50 -13.48 -10.64 -8.55
C ALA A 50 -13.86 -9.66 -9.67
N LEU A 51 -12.89 -9.00 -10.29
CA LEU A 51 -13.09 -7.98 -11.33
C LEU A 51 -12.95 -8.51 -12.76
N ASP A 52 -12.45 -9.74 -12.94
CA ASP A 52 -12.07 -10.34 -14.22
C ASP A 52 -11.11 -9.46 -15.05
N PHE A 53 -10.23 -8.73 -14.36
CA PHE A 53 -9.23 -7.85 -14.99
C PHE A 53 -7.96 -7.71 -14.15
N LYS A 54 -6.81 -7.52 -14.82
CA LYS A 54 -5.50 -7.39 -14.17
C LYS A 54 -5.30 -6.02 -13.52
N VAL A 55 -4.85 -6.00 -12.27
CA VAL A 55 -4.72 -4.76 -11.46
C VAL A 55 -3.27 -4.29 -11.27
N GLY A 56 -2.32 -4.92 -11.97
CA GLY A 56 -0.88 -4.87 -11.69
C GLY A 56 -0.07 -3.64 -12.12
N PHE A 57 -0.66 -2.52 -12.57
CA PHE A 57 0.13 -1.36 -13.01
C PHE A 57 0.09 -0.21 -11.99
N ALA A 58 0.90 -0.33 -10.92
CA ALA A 58 1.09 0.75 -9.94
C ALA A 58 1.64 2.04 -10.57
N ARG A 59 2.27 1.97 -11.76
CA ARG A 59 2.68 3.13 -12.55
C ARG A 59 2.02 3.10 -13.93
N ARG A 60 1.36 4.20 -14.30
CA ARG A 60 0.94 4.46 -15.69
C ARG A 60 2.17 4.84 -16.51
N GLY A 61 2.36 4.23 -17.68
CA GLY A 61 3.41 4.62 -18.63
C GLY A 61 3.97 3.46 -19.44
N ARG A 62 4.67 3.80 -20.53
CA ARG A 62 5.39 2.83 -21.38
C ARG A 62 6.53 2.19 -20.57
N PRO A 63 6.75 0.87 -20.66
CA PRO A 63 7.92 0.23 -20.06
C PRO A 63 9.22 0.94 -20.48
N LEU A 64 10.10 1.23 -19.52
CA LEU A 64 11.42 1.78 -19.85
C LEU A 64 12.18 0.76 -20.69
N LYS A 65 12.77 1.24 -21.79
CA LYS A 65 13.60 0.42 -22.67
C LYS A 65 14.76 -0.14 -21.84
N LYS A 66 14.83 -1.47 -21.71
CA LYS A 66 16.07 -2.11 -21.23
C LYS A 66 17.14 -1.82 -22.28
N ASN A 67 18.18 -1.10 -21.89
CA ASN A 67 19.40 -1.04 -22.69
C ASN A 67 20.07 -2.41 -22.53
N SER A 68 20.01 -3.22 -23.59
CA SER A 68 20.86 -4.41 -23.78
C SER A 68 22.16 -4.01 -24.43
#